data_AF-A0AAE4AB90-F1
#
_entry.id   AF-A0AAE4AB90-F1
#
_cell.length_a   1.000
_cell.length_b   1.000
_cell.length_c   1.000
_cell.angle_alpha   90.00
_cell.angle_beta   90.00
_cell.angle_gamma   90.00
#
_symmetry.space_group_name_H-M   'P 1'
#
loop_
_entity.id
_entity.type
_entity.pdbx_description
1 polymer ?
#
loop_
_entity_poly.entity_id
_entity_poly.type
_entity_poly.pdbx_seq_one_letter_code
_entity_poly.pdbx_strand_id
1 'polypeptide(L)'
;PPAAGVKPPASRAAAPAPARVAAARGRVTVAAKSRVARLATVACRVGSPCRVSVPKRTTVTIAGARYRAAVLAPARLKSGQSAAVRLRLTKPAAARLAGRTAKVRLRVVVVSDGTRIARTVAVTLRAPAVRR
;
A
#
# COMPACT_ATOMS: atom_id res chain seq x y z
N PRO A 1 -16.33 32.43 -38.03
CA PRO A 1 -16.41 31.39 -36.98
C PRO A 1 -17.39 30.27 -37.37
N PRO A 2 -17.31 29.02 -36.85
CA PRO A 2 -16.60 28.54 -35.67
C PRO A 2 -15.59 27.39 -35.93
N ALA A 3 -14.98 26.94 -34.84
CA ALA A 3 -13.79 26.10 -34.71
C ALA A 3 -14.01 24.60 -34.94
N ALA A 4 -12.99 23.91 -35.47
CA ALA A 4 -12.85 22.46 -35.35
C ALA A 4 -11.37 22.05 -35.49
N GLY A 5 -10.90 21.20 -34.58
CA GLY A 5 -9.71 20.37 -34.83
C GLY A 5 -8.50 20.58 -33.91
N VAL A 6 -8.68 20.58 -32.59
CA VAL A 6 -7.53 20.36 -31.69
C VAL A 6 -7.18 18.86 -31.71
N LYS A 7 -6.22 18.53 -32.55
CA LYS A 7 -5.47 17.26 -32.62
C LYS A 7 -5.04 16.83 -31.20
N PRO A 8 -5.25 15.57 -30.76
CA PRO A 8 -4.83 15.12 -29.43
C PRO A 8 -3.30 15.30 -29.29
N PRO A 9 -2.79 15.85 -28.17
CA PRO A 9 -1.37 16.06 -28.06
C PRO A 9 -0.65 14.72 -28.06
N ALA A 10 0.37 14.67 -28.93
CA ALA A 10 1.35 13.63 -29.07
C ALA A 10 1.66 12.94 -27.73
N SER A 11 1.57 11.61 -27.74
CA SER A 11 2.15 10.73 -26.74
C SER A 11 3.61 11.10 -26.51
N ARG A 12 3.85 12.04 -25.59
CA ARG A 12 5.17 12.27 -25.00
C ARG A 12 5.57 10.92 -24.44
N ALA A 13 6.59 10.31 -25.04
CA ALA A 13 7.29 9.18 -24.45
C ALA A 13 7.63 9.59 -23.01
N ALA A 14 6.87 9.07 -22.06
CA ALA A 14 6.95 9.51 -20.69
C ALA A 14 8.36 9.18 -20.20
N ALA A 15 9.10 10.20 -19.76
CA ALA A 15 10.33 10.04 -19.00
C ALA A 15 10.15 8.86 -18.02
N PRO A 16 11.15 7.98 -17.86
CA PRO A 16 11.02 6.73 -17.11
C PRO A 16 10.39 7.03 -15.76
N ALA A 17 9.10 6.67 -15.63
CA ALA A 17 8.33 7.24 -14.52
C ALA A 17 8.90 6.67 -13.22
N PRO A 18 9.24 7.54 -12.25
CA PRO A 18 9.88 7.10 -11.02
C PRO A 18 8.98 6.11 -10.29
N ALA A 19 9.59 5.23 -9.49
CA ALA A 19 8.90 4.17 -8.74
C ALA A 19 7.59 4.68 -8.11
N ARG A 20 6.50 3.93 -8.29
CA ARG A 20 5.16 4.37 -7.84
C ARG A 20 4.72 3.60 -6.61
N VAL A 21 4.32 4.36 -5.58
CA VAL A 21 3.60 3.81 -4.42
C VAL A 21 2.13 4.15 -4.56
N ALA A 22 1.30 3.14 -4.82
CA ALA A 22 -0.15 3.24 -4.86
C ALA A 22 -0.75 2.75 -3.54
N ALA A 23 -1.21 3.66 -2.69
CA ALA A 23 -1.98 3.32 -1.51
C ALA A 23 -3.33 2.68 -1.92
N ALA A 24 -3.77 1.66 -1.17
CA ALA A 24 -5.16 1.23 -1.26
C ALA A 24 -6.05 2.42 -0.87
N ARG A 25 -7.11 2.64 -1.64
CA ARG A 25 -8.06 3.73 -1.38
C ARG A 25 -9.21 3.19 -0.54
N GLY A 26 -9.66 3.98 0.44
CA GLY A 26 -10.86 3.69 1.22
C GLY A 26 -10.71 2.54 2.22
N ARG A 27 -11.69 1.62 2.21
CA ARG A 27 -11.78 0.51 3.17
C ARG A 27 -11.06 -0.72 2.64
N VAL A 28 -10.09 -1.22 3.40
CA VAL A 28 -9.35 -2.44 3.10
C VAL A 28 -9.89 -3.58 3.95
N THR A 29 -10.37 -4.62 3.29
CA THR A 29 -10.83 -5.83 3.97
C THR A 29 -9.64 -6.67 4.41
N VAL A 30 -9.57 -7.00 5.69
CA VAL A 30 -8.64 -7.99 6.23
C VAL A 30 -9.21 -9.38 5.95
N ALA A 31 -8.44 -10.22 5.29
CA ALA A 31 -8.82 -11.61 5.07
C ALA A 31 -8.91 -12.35 6.41
N ALA A 32 -10.09 -12.89 6.77
CA ALA A 32 -10.32 -13.51 8.07
C ALA A 32 -9.38 -14.71 8.35
N LYS A 33 -9.15 -15.55 7.33
CA LYS A 33 -8.31 -16.76 7.45
C LYS A 33 -6.81 -16.44 7.64
N SER A 34 -6.27 -15.55 6.81
CA SER A 34 -4.84 -15.21 6.84
C SER A 34 -4.50 -14.04 7.77
N ARG A 35 -5.51 -13.25 8.18
CA ARG A 35 -5.39 -12.00 8.94
C ARG A 35 -4.53 -10.96 8.23
N VAL A 36 -4.54 -11.00 6.89
CA VAL A 36 -3.72 -10.13 6.04
C VAL A 36 -4.61 -9.11 5.34
N ALA A 37 -4.20 -7.83 5.38
CA ALA A 37 -4.75 -6.75 4.58
C ALA A 37 -3.70 -6.22 3.60
N ARG A 38 -4.13 -5.85 2.39
CA ARG A 38 -3.28 -5.21 1.39
C ARG A 38 -3.39 -3.69 1.53
N LEU A 39 -2.34 -3.04 2.03
CA LEU A 39 -2.36 -1.60 2.32
C LEU A 39 -1.94 -0.76 1.11
N ALA A 40 -0.99 -1.23 0.33
CA ALA A 40 -0.47 -0.52 -0.82
C ALA A 40 0.14 -1.48 -1.85
N THR A 41 0.43 -0.96 -3.02
CA THR A 41 1.23 -1.62 -4.06
C THR A 41 2.38 -0.70 -4.43
N VAL A 42 3.59 -1.24 -4.40
CA VAL A 42 4.80 -0.58 -4.88
C VAL A 42 5.13 -1.17 -6.24
N ALA A 43 5.26 -0.32 -7.25
CA ALA A 43 5.63 -0.69 -8.60
C ALA A 43 6.99 -0.06 -8.95
N CYS A 44 7.95 -0.91 -9.31
CA CYS A 44 9.21 -0.50 -9.91
C CYS A 44 9.06 -0.56 -11.42
N ARG A 45 9.08 0.59 -12.08
CA ARG A 45 9.11 0.62 -13.54
C ARG A 45 10.54 0.32 -14.03
N VAL A 46 10.63 -0.06 -15.29
CA VAL A 46 11.87 -0.43 -15.99
C VAL A 46 12.96 0.65 -15.83
N GLY A 47 14.22 0.21 -15.74
CA GLY A 47 15.36 1.01 -15.31
C GLY A 47 16.15 0.26 -14.25
N SER A 48 15.95 0.61 -12.98
CA SER A 48 16.74 0.05 -11.87
C SER A 48 15.91 -0.66 -10.80
N PRO A 49 16.55 -1.51 -9.97
CA PRO A 49 15.88 -2.10 -8.83
C PRO A 49 15.50 -1.02 -7.80
N CYS A 50 14.28 -1.06 -7.28
CA CYS A 50 13.92 -0.21 -6.16
C CYS A 50 14.16 -0.90 -4.82
N ARG A 51 14.64 -0.11 -3.87
CA ARG A 51 14.71 -0.49 -2.46
C ARG A 51 13.48 0.03 -1.74
N VAL A 52 12.70 -0.88 -1.17
CA VAL A 52 11.52 -0.53 -0.38
C VAL A 52 11.88 -0.62 1.10
N SER A 53 11.77 0.50 1.79
CA SER A 53 11.96 0.60 3.22
C SER A 53 10.60 0.84 3.88
N VAL A 54 10.12 -0.19 4.57
CA VAL A 54 8.93 -0.15 5.40
C VAL A 54 9.22 -0.77 6.76
N PRO A 55 8.61 -0.26 7.83
CA PRO A 55 8.81 -0.83 9.15
C PRO A 55 8.24 -2.25 9.18
N LYS A 56 9.05 -3.25 9.57
CA LYS A 56 8.63 -4.66 9.64
C LYS A 56 7.51 -4.90 10.66
N ARG A 57 7.38 -4.01 11.64
CA ARG A 57 6.36 -4.04 12.69
C ARG A 57 5.80 -2.65 12.86
N THR A 58 4.49 -2.55 13.04
CA THR A 58 3.81 -1.30 13.34
C THR A 58 2.77 -1.53 14.43
N THR A 59 2.44 -0.47 15.16
CA THR A 59 1.36 -0.48 16.14
C THR A 59 0.10 0.03 15.47
N VAL A 60 -0.99 -0.74 15.57
CA VAL A 60 -2.30 -0.37 15.08
C VAL A 60 -3.27 -0.21 16.24
N THR A 61 -4.06 0.86 16.21
CA THR A 61 -5.08 1.10 17.21
C THR A 61 -6.42 0.61 16.68
N ILE A 62 -7.02 -0.35 17.38
CA ILE A 62 -8.31 -0.97 17.02
C ILE A 62 -9.25 -0.77 18.20
N ALA A 63 -10.28 0.06 18.02
CA ALA A 63 -11.27 0.37 19.07
C ALA A 63 -10.62 0.76 20.41
N GLY A 64 -9.68 1.71 20.37
CA GLY A 64 -8.97 2.21 21.56
C GLY A 64 -7.80 1.35 22.06
N ALA A 65 -7.72 0.08 21.65
CA ALA A 65 -6.63 -0.81 22.07
C ALA A 65 -5.49 -0.84 21.03
N ARG A 66 -4.24 -0.84 21.52
CA ARG A 66 -3.02 -0.91 20.68
C ARG A 66 -2.63 -2.36 20.46
N TYR A 67 -2.43 -2.74 19.20
CA TYR A 67 -1.99 -4.07 18.80
C TYR A 67 -0.74 -3.98 17.93
N ARG A 68 0.15 -4.96 18.09
CA ARG A 68 1.27 -5.14 17.17
C ARG A 68 0.78 -5.81 15.89
N ALA A 69 1.22 -5.29 14.75
CA ALA A 69 0.99 -5.85 13.43
C ALA A 69 2.31 -6.01 12.69
N ALA A 70 2.43 -7.09 11.92
CA ALA A 70 3.60 -7.34 11.08
C ALA A 70 3.34 -6.77 9.68
N VAL A 71 4.31 -6.05 9.13
CA VAL A 71 4.26 -5.57 7.76
C VAL A 71 5.04 -6.53 6.89
N LEU A 72 4.36 -7.09 5.90
CA LEU A 72 4.93 -7.99 4.90
C LEU A 72 5.09 -7.20 3.60
N ALA A 73 6.33 -6.87 3.28
CA ALA A 73 6.69 -6.25 2.02
C ALA A 73 8.12 -6.68 1.65
N PRO A 74 8.42 -6.86 0.36
CA PRO A 74 9.79 -7.12 -0.06
C PRO A 74 10.63 -5.86 0.15
N ALA A 75 11.87 -6.03 0.62
CA ALA A 75 12.81 -4.93 0.80
C ALA A 75 13.44 -4.46 -0.52
N ARG A 76 13.40 -5.31 -1.56
CA ARG A 76 13.93 -5.02 -2.89
C ARG A 76 12.96 -5.55 -3.94
N LEU A 77 12.82 -4.78 -5.02
CA LEU A 77 12.05 -5.11 -6.20
C LEU A 77 12.98 -5.02 -7.40
N LYS A 78 12.94 -6.03 -8.27
CA LYS A 78 13.64 -5.96 -9.56
C LYS A 78 12.97 -4.91 -10.46
N SER A 79 13.67 -4.43 -11.47
CA SER A 79 13.06 -3.56 -12.48
C SER A 79 11.86 -4.25 -13.13
N GLY A 80 10.79 -3.49 -13.39
CA GLY A 80 9.53 -4.02 -13.92
C GLY A 80 8.65 -4.81 -12.93
N GLN A 81 9.13 -5.08 -11.71
CA GLN A 81 8.35 -5.82 -10.71
C GLN A 81 7.42 -4.92 -9.89
N SER A 82 6.34 -5.50 -9.41
CA SER A 82 5.43 -4.86 -8.46
C SER A 82 5.19 -5.77 -7.25
N ALA A 83 5.12 -5.18 -6.07
CA ALA A 83 4.79 -5.90 -4.84
C ALA A 83 3.75 -5.19 -4.00
N ALA A 84 2.97 -6.00 -3.29
CA ALA A 84 2.01 -5.53 -2.33
C ALA A 84 2.67 -5.30 -0.96
N VAL A 85 2.41 -4.15 -0.37
CA VAL A 85 2.63 -3.91 1.07
C VAL A 85 1.43 -4.46 1.81
N ARG A 86 1.65 -5.54 2.54
CA ARG A 86 0.62 -6.26 3.29
C ARG A 86 0.82 -6.05 4.78
N LEU A 87 -0.27 -6.05 5.53
CA LEU A 87 -0.28 -5.98 6.97
C LEU A 87 -0.91 -7.24 7.53
N ARG A 88 -0.16 -7.97 8.34
CA ARG A 88 -0.63 -9.15 9.06
C ARG A 88 -0.96 -8.74 10.50
N LEU A 89 -2.23 -8.90 10.85
CA LEU A 89 -2.71 -8.70 12.21
C LEU A 89 -2.48 -9.97 13.04
N THR A 90 -2.29 -9.78 14.34
CA THR A 90 -2.31 -10.90 15.29
C THR A 90 -3.75 -11.43 15.43
N LYS A 91 -3.89 -12.67 15.91
CA LYS A 91 -5.21 -13.27 16.19
C LYS A 91 -6.11 -12.37 17.07
N PRO A 92 -5.66 -11.81 18.21
CA PRO A 92 -6.49 -10.91 19.00
C PRO A 92 -6.85 -9.61 18.29
N ALA A 93 -5.93 -9.03 17.51
CA ALA A 93 -6.20 -7.81 16.74
C ALA A 93 -7.26 -8.04 15.66
N ALA A 94 -7.16 -9.16 14.93
CA ALA A 94 -8.14 -9.53 13.90
C ALA A 94 -9.53 -9.83 14.51
N ALA A 95 -9.57 -10.52 15.66
CA ALA A 95 -10.81 -10.77 16.39
C ALA A 95 -11.46 -9.46 16.88
N ARG A 96 -10.67 -8.53 17.42
CA ARG A 96 -11.16 -7.21 17.86
C ARG A 96 -11.64 -6.34 16.69
N LEU A 97 -11.07 -6.53 15.51
CA LEU A 97 -11.46 -5.83 14.29
C LEU A 97 -12.72 -6.43 13.64
N ALA A 98 -13.10 -7.67 13.95
CA ALA A 98 -14.27 -8.31 13.38
C ALA A 98 -15.53 -7.49 13.66
N GLY A 99 -16.24 -7.09 12.59
CA GLY A 99 -17.40 -6.20 12.70
C GLY A 99 -17.07 -4.73 13.03
N ARG A 100 -15.79 -4.37 13.16
CA ARG A 100 -15.32 -3.01 13.46
C ARG A 100 -14.42 -2.47 12.36
N THR A 101 -14.04 -1.21 12.50
CA THR A 101 -13.05 -0.57 11.62
C THR A 101 -11.88 -0.03 12.43
N ALA A 102 -10.71 0.04 11.79
CA ALA A 102 -9.51 0.61 12.39
C ALA A 102 -8.75 1.43 11.35
N LYS A 103 -8.24 2.60 11.76
CA LYS A 103 -7.39 3.42 10.88
C LYS A 103 -5.94 3.00 11.07
N VAL A 104 -5.24 2.76 9.97
CA VAL A 104 -3.81 2.45 9.97
C VAL A 104 -3.08 3.46 9.11
N ARG A 105 -1.98 3.99 9.66
CA ARG A 105 -1.05 4.87 8.95
C ARG A 105 0.29 4.16 8.86
N LEU A 106 0.78 4.00 7.64
CA LEU A 106 2.07 3.36 7.38
C LEU A 106 2.89 4.27 6.47
N ARG A 107 4.10 4.63 6.90
CA ARG A 107 5.06 5.33 6.05
C ARG A 107 5.79 4.31 5.19
N VAL A 108 5.68 4.46 3.88
CA VAL A 108 6.37 3.65 2.87
C VAL A 108 7.43 4.52 2.23
N VAL A 109 8.69 4.08 2.23
CA VAL A 109 9.78 4.77 1.55
C VAL A 109 10.30 3.88 0.44
N VAL A 110 10.42 4.42 -0.76
CA VAL A 110 10.99 3.72 -1.92
C VAL A 110 12.16 4.54 -2.43
N VAL A 111 13.29 3.88 -2.68
CA VAL A 111 14.48 4.48 -3.28
C VAL A 111 14.70 3.80 -4.62
N SER A 112 14.76 4.56 -5.70
CA SER A 112 15.09 4.10 -7.06
C SER A 112 16.03 5.13 -7.67
N ASP A 113 17.18 4.71 -8.19
CA ASP A 113 18.09 5.60 -8.94
C ASP A 113 18.44 6.90 -8.19
N GLY A 114 18.78 6.79 -6.90
CA GLY A 114 19.05 7.96 -6.05
C GLY A 114 17.81 8.79 -5.67
N THR A 115 16.66 8.54 -6.29
CA THR A 115 15.40 9.23 -6.00
C THR A 115 14.70 8.58 -4.81
N ARG A 116 14.50 9.34 -3.74
CA ARG A 116 13.79 8.90 -2.53
C ARG A 116 12.34 9.38 -2.54
N ILE A 117 11.41 8.44 -2.54
CA ILE A 117 9.97 8.68 -2.55
C ILE A 117 9.39 8.18 -1.22
N ALA A 118 9.00 9.10 -0.35
CA ALA A 118 8.29 8.77 0.88
C ALA A 118 6.80 9.04 0.70
N ARG A 119 5.96 8.03 1.00
CA ARG A 119 4.51 8.16 0.94
C ARG A 119 3.88 7.58 2.19
N THR A 120 3.04 8.39 2.83
CA THR A 120 2.22 7.93 3.96
C THR A 120 0.94 7.31 3.42
N VAL A 121 0.76 6.03 3.70
CA VAL A 121 -0.42 5.25 3.35
C VAL A 121 -1.36 5.28 4.56
N ALA A 122 -2.51 5.91 4.42
CA ALA A 122 -3.57 5.88 5.41
C ALA A 122 -4.73 5.05 4.87
N VAL A 123 -5.09 3.97 5.56
CA VAL A 123 -6.20 3.10 5.15
C VAL A 123 -7.10 2.79 6.34
N THR A 124 -8.38 2.56 6.05
CA THR A 124 -9.34 2.07 7.04
C THR A 124 -9.46 0.56 6.87
N LEU A 125 -8.98 -0.21 7.82
CA LEU A 125 -9.17 -1.65 7.86
C LEU A 125 -10.60 -1.99 8.30
N ARG A 126 -11.17 -3.03 7.71
CA ARG A 126 -12.40 -3.69 8.14
C ARG A 126 -12.15 -5.20 8.13
N ALA A 127 -12.64 -5.92 9.12
CA ALA A 127 -12.72 -7.38 9.05
C ALA A 127 -14.19 -7.80 8.94
N PRO A 128 -14.53 -8.78 8.07
CA PRO A 128 -15.86 -9.37 8.09
C PRO A 128 -16.12 -9.95 9.49
N ALA A 129 -17.36 -9.81 9.98
CA ALA A 129 -17.75 -10.46 11.22
C ALA A 129 -17.51 -11.96 11.04
N VAL A 130 -16.73 -12.56 11.95
CA VAL A 130 -16.58 -14.02 11.99
C VAL A 130 -17.94 -14.53 12.48
N ARG A 131 -18.81 -14.94 11.55
CA ARG A 131 -19.96 -15.79 11.91
C ARG A 131 -19.35 -17.08 12.43
N ARG A 132 -19.51 -17.30 13.72
CA ARG A 132 -19.09 -18.51 14.42
C ARG A 132 -20.17 -19.57 14.21
#